data_AF-A0A3M1YXB3-F1
#
_entry.id   AF-A0A3M1YXB3-F1
#
_cell.length_a   1.000
_cell.length_b   1.000
_cell.length_c   1.000
_cell.angle_alpha   90.00
_cell.angle_beta   90.00
_cell.angle_gamma   90.00
#
_symmetry.space_group_name_H-M   'P 1'
#
loop_
_entity.id
_entity.type
_entity.pdbx_description
1 polymer ?
#
loop_
_entity_poly.entity_id
_entity_poly.type
_entity_poly.pdbx_seq_one_letter_code
_entity_poly.pdbx_strand_id
1 'polypeptide(L)'
;IMINEVSPNNKKSGDWLEIYNNAETTVRLDNWILADSKNTFVFPETYLPAKDYLIVCADSAKFGRAFPEAYNYVGGLGFGLNKVSETIRLFNADGAAIDSMGYHDLEPTDSVFTLNLLLPWLDNGDFENWEVLPGWGTPNSANRYYVESTIQARRELWMQVGGAFSVILLCVMLLYFRQTGRL
;
A
#
# COMPACT_ATOMS: atom_id res chain seq x y z
N ILE A 1 10.62 -2.58 -6.10
CA ILE A 1 9.87 -3.54 -5.26
C ILE A 1 9.95 -3.02 -3.84
N MET A 2 8.83 -2.94 -3.13
CA MET A 2 8.79 -2.40 -1.76
C MET A 2 7.77 -3.15 -0.90
N ILE A 3 7.98 -3.20 0.40
CA ILE A 3 7.01 -3.63 1.40
C ILE A 3 5.99 -2.50 1.57
N ASN A 4 4.71 -2.79 1.39
CA ASN A 4 3.63 -1.79 1.26
C ASN A 4 2.62 -1.82 2.42
N GLU A 5 2.27 -3.02 2.89
CA GLU A 5 1.34 -3.22 4.00
C GLU A 5 1.81 -4.41 4.87
N VAL A 6 1.64 -4.31 6.19
CA VAL A 6 2.03 -5.35 7.14
C VAL A 6 0.91 -5.58 8.15
N SER A 7 0.50 -6.83 8.38
CA SER A 7 -0.54 -7.21 9.34
C SER A 7 -0.02 -8.21 10.37
N PRO A 8 0.48 -7.72 11.52
CA PRO A 8 1.04 -8.57 12.57
C PRO A 8 -0.04 -9.17 13.49
N ASN A 9 0.09 -10.46 13.81
CA ASN A 9 -0.79 -11.24 14.69
C ASN A 9 -2.27 -11.06 14.35
N ASN A 10 -2.59 -11.23 13.07
CA ASN A 10 -3.96 -11.07 12.58
C ASN A 10 -4.78 -12.32 12.91
N LYS A 11 -5.72 -12.17 13.86
CA LYS A 11 -6.52 -13.29 14.37
C LYS A 11 -7.38 -13.98 13.29
N LYS A 12 -7.79 -13.28 12.22
CA LYS A 12 -8.68 -13.78 11.16
C LYS A 12 -7.91 -14.47 10.04
N SER A 13 -6.86 -13.84 9.52
CA SER A 13 -6.09 -14.36 8.38
C SER A 13 -4.82 -15.10 8.77
N GLY A 14 -4.31 -14.88 9.99
CA GLY A 14 -2.90 -15.11 10.28
C GLY A 14 -2.04 -13.97 9.71
N ASP A 15 -0.75 -13.98 10.05
CA ASP A 15 0.17 -12.91 9.69
C ASP A 15 0.37 -12.84 8.19
N TRP A 16 0.48 -11.63 7.69
CA TRP A 16 0.79 -11.39 6.30
C TRP A 16 1.44 -10.02 6.10
N LEU A 17 2.11 -9.89 4.98
CA LEU A 17 2.63 -8.64 4.46
C LEU A 17 2.44 -8.60 2.96
N GLU A 18 2.41 -7.39 2.41
CA GLU A 18 2.24 -7.13 1.01
C GLU A 18 3.48 -6.45 0.44
N ILE A 19 3.85 -6.90 -0.74
CA ILE A 19 4.93 -6.33 -1.54
C ILE A 19 4.32 -5.70 -2.78
N TYR A 20 4.69 -4.46 -3.08
CA TYR A 20 4.26 -3.73 -4.24
C TYR A 20 5.39 -3.58 -5.28
N ASN A 21 5.03 -3.78 -6.55
CA ASN A 21 5.91 -3.49 -7.67
C ASN A 21 5.59 -2.15 -8.31
N ASN A 22 6.29 -1.10 -7.89
CA ASN A 22 6.17 0.22 -8.51
C ASN A 22 6.87 0.35 -9.88
N ALA A 23 7.48 -0.71 -10.43
CA ALA A 23 8.07 -0.65 -11.77
C ALA A 23 6.98 -0.79 -12.86
N GLU A 24 7.34 -0.43 -14.09
CA GLU A 24 6.51 -0.62 -15.29
C GLU A 24 6.68 -2.02 -15.92
N THR A 25 7.45 -2.89 -15.28
CA THR A 25 7.75 -4.24 -15.77
C THR A 25 7.53 -5.29 -14.70
N THR A 26 7.18 -6.50 -15.14
CA THR A 26 7.09 -7.67 -14.24
C THR A 26 8.46 -7.99 -13.64
N VAL A 27 8.50 -8.30 -12.35
CA VAL A 27 9.71 -8.73 -11.65
C VAL A 27 9.55 -10.20 -11.25
N ARG A 28 10.58 -11.01 -11.55
CA ARG A 28 10.67 -12.39 -11.09
C ARG A 28 11.32 -12.41 -9.70
N LEU A 29 10.65 -13.05 -8.75
CA LEU A 29 11.04 -13.09 -7.34
C LEU A 29 11.61 -14.45 -6.92
N ASP A 30 11.83 -15.37 -7.85
CA ASP A 30 12.36 -16.70 -7.57
C ASP A 30 13.66 -16.63 -6.75
N ASN A 31 13.70 -17.38 -5.64
CA ASN A 31 14.82 -17.42 -4.70
C ASN A 31 15.17 -16.08 -4.04
N TRP A 32 14.31 -15.05 -4.18
CA TRP A 32 14.40 -13.89 -3.30
C TRP A 32 14.20 -14.33 -1.86
N ILE A 33 14.65 -13.51 -0.92
CA ILE A 33 14.63 -13.83 0.50
C ILE A 33 13.91 -12.72 1.23
N LEU A 34 12.86 -13.10 1.96
CA LEU A 34 12.26 -12.27 2.98
C LEU A 34 12.78 -12.74 4.34
N ALA A 35 13.27 -11.82 5.17
CA ALA A 35 13.88 -12.18 6.44
C ALA A 35 13.37 -11.29 7.57
N ASP A 36 13.12 -11.88 8.73
CA ASP A 36 13.03 -11.14 9.98
C ASP A 36 14.41 -11.13 10.69
N SER A 37 14.44 -10.88 12.00
CA SER A 37 15.69 -10.90 12.77
C SER A 37 16.37 -12.27 12.94
N LYS A 38 15.65 -13.38 12.74
CA LYS A 38 16.11 -14.76 13.05
C LYS A 38 15.74 -15.80 11.99
N ASN A 39 14.76 -15.51 11.16
CA ASN A 39 14.10 -16.43 10.24
C ASN A 39 14.20 -15.89 8.81
N THR A 40 14.04 -16.80 7.86
CA THR A 40 14.01 -16.48 6.44
C THR A 40 12.90 -17.26 5.76
N PHE A 41 12.32 -16.64 4.75
CA PHE A 41 11.39 -17.21 3.79
C PHE A 41 11.99 -17.02 2.40
N VAL A 42 12.08 -18.10 1.64
CA VAL A 42 12.59 -18.09 0.26
C VAL A 42 11.38 -18.16 -0.66
N PHE A 43 11.27 -17.19 -1.57
CA PHE A 43 10.17 -17.16 -2.52
C PHE A 43 10.25 -18.37 -3.47
N PRO A 44 9.13 -19.09 -3.68
CA PRO A 44 9.03 -20.09 -4.73
C PRO A 44 9.04 -19.41 -6.11
N GLU A 45 8.83 -20.16 -7.20
CA GLU A 45 8.62 -19.56 -8.51
C GLU A 45 7.46 -18.56 -8.46
N THR A 46 7.79 -17.28 -8.56
CA THR A 46 6.87 -16.18 -8.27
C THR A 46 7.16 -15.00 -9.20
N TYR A 47 6.12 -14.50 -9.85
CA TYR A 47 6.20 -13.34 -10.72
C TYR A 47 5.28 -12.26 -10.16
N LEU A 48 5.81 -11.04 -10.02
CA LEU A 48 5.05 -9.89 -9.58
C LEU A 48 4.88 -8.91 -10.75
N PRO A 49 3.67 -8.82 -11.34
CA PRO A 49 3.41 -7.94 -12.47
C PRO A 49 3.71 -6.46 -12.18
N ALA A 50 3.81 -5.67 -13.25
CA ALA A 50 3.97 -4.23 -13.14
C ALA A 50 2.77 -3.61 -12.41
N LYS A 51 3.03 -2.68 -11.48
CA LYS A 51 2.01 -1.96 -10.70
C LYS A 51 1.06 -2.87 -9.92
N ASP A 52 1.51 -4.06 -9.56
CA ASP A 52 0.70 -5.07 -8.88
C ASP A 52 1.30 -5.43 -7.50
N TYR A 53 0.53 -6.21 -6.74
CA TYR A 53 0.78 -6.59 -5.36
C TYR A 53 0.98 -8.10 -5.23
N LEU A 54 1.85 -8.51 -4.32
CA LEU A 54 2.01 -9.89 -3.88
C LEU A 54 1.85 -9.94 -2.37
N ILE A 55 0.98 -10.83 -1.88
CA ILE A 55 0.86 -11.10 -0.45
C ILE A 55 1.72 -12.29 -0.07
N VAL A 56 2.50 -12.15 1.00
CA VAL A 56 3.19 -13.24 1.68
C VAL A 56 2.49 -13.48 3.01
N CYS A 57 1.91 -14.66 3.20
CA CYS A 57 1.09 -14.97 4.37
C CYS A 57 1.54 -16.26 5.08
N ALA A 58 1.20 -16.37 6.36
CA ALA A 58 1.53 -17.56 7.15
C ALA A 58 0.82 -18.82 6.63
N ASP A 59 -0.48 -18.74 6.37
CA ASP A 59 -1.32 -19.84 5.87
C ASP A 59 -2.23 -19.33 4.75
N SER A 60 -1.98 -19.79 3.52
CA SER A 60 -2.70 -19.34 2.32
C SER A 60 -4.18 -19.76 2.30
N ALA A 61 -4.54 -20.89 2.92
CA ALA A 61 -5.93 -21.34 2.99
C ALA A 61 -6.72 -20.55 4.04
N LYS A 62 -6.11 -20.22 5.17
CA LYS A 62 -6.70 -19.30 6.17
C LYS A 62 -6.81 -17.88 5.60
N PHE A 63 -5.76 -17.38 4.95
CA PHE A 63 -5.73 -16.07 4.33
C PHE A 63 -6.83 -15.92 3.25
N GLY A 64 -6.91 -16.84 2.30
CA GLY A 64 -7.93 -16.79 1.24
C GLY A 64 -9.38 -16.88 1.75
N ARG A 65 -9.62 -17.57 2.87
CA ARG A 65 -10.94 -17.54 3.53
C ARG A 65 -11.24 -16.20 4.20
N ALA A 66 -10.22 -15.53 4.73
CA ALA A 66 -10.36 -14.22 5.37
C ALA A 66 -10.56 -13.09 4.35
N PHE A 67 -9.96 -13.23 3.16
CA PHE A 67 -10.01 -12.30 2.04
C PHE A 67 -10.36 -13.02 0.73
N PRO A 68 -11.65 -13.30 0.46
CA PRO A 68 -12.06 -14.08 -0.70
C PRO A 68 -11.77 -13.43 -2.07
N GLU A 69 -11.56 -12.11 -2.08
CA GLU A 69 -11.24 -11.33 -3.29
C GLU A 69 -9.73 -11.16 -3.50
N ALA A 70 -8.90 -11.57 -2.52
CA ALA A 70 -7.46 -11.47 -2.65
C ALA A 70 -6.94 -12.42 -3.74
N TYR A 71 -5.89 -11.98 -4.42
CA TYR A 71 -5.22 -12.72 -5.47
C TYR A 71 -3.70 -12.58 -5.29
N ASN A 72 -2.93 -13.35 -6.06
CA ASN A 72 -1.46 -13.31 -6.04
C ASN A 72 -0.89 -13.36 -4.60
N TYR A 73 -1.12 -14.48 -3.91
CA TYR A 73 -0.62 -14.68 -2.56
C TYR A 73 0.10 -16.01 -2.42
N VAL A 74 1.22 -15.98 -1.70
CA VAL A 74 2.03 -17.14 -1.34
C VAL A 74 1.91 -17.40 0.16
N GLY A 75 1.72 -18.66 0.52
CA GLY A 75 1.65 -19.11 1.91
C GLY A 75 2.98 -19.65 2.41
N GLY A 76 3.05 -19.93 3.71
CA GLY A 76 4.22 -20.59 4.29
C GLY A 76 5.34 -19.63 4.68
N LEU A 77 5.02 -18.37 5.05
CA LEU A 77 5.97 -17.40 5.60
C LEU A 77 6.91 -18.03 6.66
N GLY A 78 6.40 -18.99 7.44
CA GLY A 78 7.22 -19.84 8.31
C GLY A 78 7.62 -19.19 9.64
N PHE A 79 7.35 -17.90 9.81
CA PHE A 79 7.50 -17.14 11.04
C PHE A 79 6.31 -16.18 11.24
N GLY A 80 6.16 -15.69 12.46
CA GLY A 80 5.15 -14.70 12.83
C GLY A 80 5.75 -13.29 12.87
N LEU A 81 4.88 -12.30 12.79
CA LEU A 81 5.22 -10.87 12.84
C LEU A 81 4.85 -10.30 14.20
N ASN A 82 5.82 -9.69 14.87
CA ASN A 82 5.64 -9.15 16.21
C ASN A 82 4.83 -7.85 16.19
N LYS A 83 3.86 -7.67 17.09
CA LYS A 83 3.01 -6.46 17.10
C LYS A 83 3.69 -5.20 17.66
N VAL A 84 4.74 -5.35 18.45
CA VAL A 84 5.40 -4.26 19.20
C VAL A 84 6.64 -3.80 18.47
N SER A 85 7.50 -4.75 18.09
CA SER A 85 8.77 -4.47 17.43
C SER A 85 9.10 -5.53 16.40
N GLU A 86 9.25 -5.15 15.14
CA GLU A 86 9.59 -6.05 14.03
C GLU A 86 10.58 -5.39 13.07
N THR A 87 11.37 -6.20 12.38
CA THR A 87 12.19 -5.73 11.25
C THR A 87 12.16 -6.74 10.14
N ILE A 88 11.69 -6.31 8.97
CA ILE A 88 11.53 -7.15 7.79
C ILE A 88 12.49 -6.63 6.72
N ARG A 89 13.20 -7.56 6.08
CA ARG A 89 14.17 -7.26 5.02
C ARG A 89 13.88 -8.11 3.82
N LEU A 90 14.01 -7.53 2.63
CA LEU A 90 13.84 -8.17 1.35
C LEU A 90 15.16 -8.13 0.59
N PHE A 91 15.62 -9.29 0.17
CA PHE A 91 16.82 -9.48 -0.64
C PHE A 91 16.47 -10.16 -1.96
N ASN A 92 17.19 -9.85 -3.02
CA ASN A 92 17.07 -10.61 -4.27
C ASN A 92 17.82 -11.96 -4.18
N ALA A 93 17.74 -12.75 -5.24
CA ALA A 93 18.39 -14.06 -5.33
C ALA A 93 19.94 -14.02 -5.21
N ASP A 94 20.56 -12.88 -5.52
CA ASP A 94 22.00 -12.67 -5.37
C ASP A 94 22.40 -12.21 -3.96
N GLY A 95 21.42 -12.02 -3.06
CA GLY A 95 21.63 -11.54 -1.70
C GLY A 95 21.76 -10.01 -1.59
N ALA A 96 21.51 -9.26 -2.67
CA ALA A 96 21.48 -7.80 -2.61
C ALA A 96 20.23 -7.33 -1.86
N ALA A 97 20.40 -6.41 -0.91
CA ALA A 97 19.29 -5.78 -0.21
C ALA A 97 18.45 -4.96 -1.21
N ILE A 98 17.17 -5.30 -1.32
CA ILE A 98 16.21 -4.60 -2.17
C ILE A 98 15.40 -3.62 -1.36
N ASP A 99 14.96 -4.04 -0.18
CA ASP A 99 14.09 -3.23 0.66
C ASP A 99 14.15 -3.66 2.13
N SER A 100 13.75 -2.78 3.03
CA SER A 100 13.59 -3.10 4.44
C SER A 100 12.65 -2.12 5.12
N MET A 101 11.90 -2.62 6.11
CA MET A 101 11.09 -1.78 6.97
C MET A 101 11.19 -2.30 8.42
N GLY A 102 11.03 -1.40 9.39
CA GLY A 102 10.97 -1.78 10.79
C GLY A 102 10.10 -0.84 11.59
N TYR A 103 9.55 -1.35 12.69
CA TYR A 103 8.89 -0.56 13.72
C TYR A 103 9.35 -1.06 15.07
N HIS A 104 9.40 -0.14 16.03
CA HIS A 104 9.85 -0.43 17.38
C HIS A 104 8.94 0.27 18.38
N ASP A 105 8.76 -0.35 19.53
CA ASP A 105 8.08 0.23 20.69
C ASP A 105 6.65 0.71 20.39
N LEU A 106 5.93 -0.01 19.51
CA LEU A 106 4.50 0.23 19.32
C LEU A 106 3.73 -0.15 20.57
N GLU A 107 2.73 0.67 20.90
CA GLU A 107 1.84 0.43 22.03
C GLU A 107 1.18 -0.95 21.92
N PRO A 108 1.37 -1.85 22.91
CA PRO A 108 0.76 -3.17 22.88
C PRO A 108 -0.76 -3.05 22.82
N THR A 109 -1.35 -3.72 21.84
CA THR A 109 -2.80 -3.75 21.66
C THR A 109 -3.30 -5.15 21.39
N ASP A 110 -4.45 -5.50 21.94
CA ASP A 110 -5.13 -6.77 21.67
C ASP A 110 -5.93 -6.76 20.36
N SER A 111 -6.16 -5.56 19.82
CA SER A 111 -6.90 -5.31 18.57
C SER A 111 -6.04 -5.63 17.36
N VAL A 112 -6.67 -6.07 16.28
CA VAL A 112 -5.98 -6.28 15.00
C VAL A 112 -5.78 -4.93 14.30
N PHE A 113 -4.61 -4.73 13.73
CA PHE A 113 -4.24 -3.55 12.99
C PHE A 113 -3.36 -3.92 11.80
N THR A 114 -3.20 -2.97 10.88
CA THR A 114 -2.18 -3.01 9.84
C THR A 114 -1.31 -1.77 9.88
N LEU A 115 -0.08 -1.91 9.39
CA LEU A 115 0.80 -0.80 9.07
C LEU A 115 0.76 -0.61 7.56
N ASN A 116 0.48 0.61 7.12
CA ASN A 116 0.38 0.95 5.70
C ASN A 116 1.39 2.04 5.36
N LEU A 117 2.16 1.85 4.30
CA LEU A 117 2.99 2.92 3.74
C LEU A 117 2.07 4.03 3.21
N LEU A 118 2.29 5.28 3.63
CA LEU A 118 1.40 6.39 3.30
C LEU A 118 1.29 6.63 1.79
N LEU A 119 2.42 6.61 1.09
CA LEU A 119 2.51 6.81 -0.35
C LEU A 119 3.61 5.91 -0.94
N PRO A 120 3.40 5.29 -2.12
CA PRO A 120 4.31 4.29 -2.70
C PRO A 120 5.64 4.84 -3.24
N TRP A 121 5.97 6.11 -2.97
CA TRP A 121 7.24 6.74 -3.32
C TRP A 121 7.99 7.29 -2.10
N LEU A 122 7.45 7.10 -0.90
CA LEU A 122 8.13 7.48 0.33
C LEU A 122 9.17 6.42 0.72
N ASP A 123 10.12 6.86 1.54
CA ASP A 123 11.11 5.96 2.14
C ASP A 123 10.42 5.10 3.21
N ASN A 124 10.19 3.83 2.89
CA ASN A 124 9.54 2.88 3.77
C ASN A 124 10.47 2.35 4.87
N GLY A 125 11.76 2.70 4.85
CA GLY A 125 12.67 2.50 5.98
C GLY A 125 12.43 3.49 7.13
N ASP A 126 11.75 4.60 6.88
CA ASP A 126 11.36 5.58 7.89
C ASP A 126 9.93 5.31 8.39
N PHE A 127 9.81 5.00 9.68
CA PHE A 127 8.52 4.68 10.30
C PHE A 127 7.53 5.85 10.26
N GLU A 128 7.99 7.10 10.15
CA GLU A 128 7.10 8.27 10.00
C GLU A 128 6.28 8.22 8.71
N ASN A 129 6.73 7.46 7.70
CA ASN A 129 6.01 7.25 6.45
C ASN A 129 4.97 6.12 6.53
N TRP A 130 4.74 5.56 7.72
CA TRP A 130 3.76 4.49 7.94
C TRP A 130 2.60 4.98 8.82
N GLU A 131 1.38 4.57 8.48
CA GLU A 131 0.21 4.72 9.34
C GLU A 131 -0.18 3.39 9.97
N VAL A 132 -0.54 3.42 11.25
CA VAL A 132 -1.13 2.27 11.95
C VAL A 132 -2.64 2.41 11.93
N LEU A 133 -3.33 1.47 11.27
CA LEU A 133 -4.78 1.49 11.14
C LEU A 133 -5.43 0.27 11.82
N PRO A 134 -6.50 0.45 12.62
CA PRO A 134 -7.27 -0.67 13.13
C PRO A 134 -7.97 -1.39 11.97
N GLY A 135 -8.01 -2.71 12.04
CA GLY A 135 -8.68 -3.53 11.04
C GLY A 135 -7.81 -4.66 10.52
N TRP A 136 -8.31 -5.33 9.48
CA TRP A 136 -7.72 -6.56 8.95
C TRP A 136 -6.74 -6.32 7.80
N GLY A 137 -6.75 -5.11 7.24
CA GLY A 137 -5.94 -4.67 6.10
C GLY A 137 -6.66 -4.70 4.76
N THR A 138 -5.95 -4.28 3.71
CA THR A 138 -6.48 -4.04 2.37
C THR A 138 -5.66 -4.74 1.28
N PRO A 139 -5.52 -6.08 1.34
CA PRO A 139 -4.69 -6.80 0.38
C PRO A 139 -5.11 -6.54 -1.08
N ASN A 140 -4.11 -6.45 -1.95
CA ASN A 140 -4.22 -6.13 -3.37
C ASN A 140 -4.85 -4.77 -3.70
N SER A 141 -4.94 -3.86 -2.73
CA SER A 141 -5.57 -2.55 -2.90
C SER A 141 -4.60 -1.44 -2.52
N ALA A 142 -4.80 -0.25 -3.09
CA ALA A 142 -3.97 0.88 -2.73
C ALA A 142 -4.27 1.35 -1.29
N ASN A 143 -3.23 1.70 -0.54
CA ASN A 143 -3.33 2.13 0.84
C ASN A 143 -4.26 3.34 1.01
N ARG A 144 -4.94 3.39 2.16
CA ARG A 144 -5.99 4.36 2.44
C ARG A 144 -5.55 5.81 2.22
N TYR A 145 -4.41 6.20 2.78
CA TYR A 145 -3.91 7.57 2.64
C TYR A 145 -3.66 7.97 1.18
N TYR A 146 -3.12 7.06 0.35
CA TYR A 146 -2.93 7.32 -1.08
C TYR A 146 -4.27 7.53 -1.81
N VAL A 147 -5.29 6.72 -1.49
CA VAL A 147 -6.63 6.88 -2.08
C VAL A 147 -7.25 8.22 -1.67
N GLU A 148 -7.19 8.57 -0.38
CA GLU A 148 -7.77 9.82 0.12
C GLU A 148 -7.07 11.05 -0.47
N SER A 149 -5.73 11.08 -0.49
CA SER A 149 -4.96 12.19 -1.03
C SER A 149 -5.19 12.40 -2.54
N THR A 150 -5.27 11.32 -3.32
CA THR A 150 -5.55 11.42 -4.76
C THR A 150 -6.97 11.90 -5.05
N ILE A 151 -7.96 11.49 -4.25
CA ILE A 151 -9.33 12.00 -4.35
C ILE A 151 -9.38 13.49 -3.99
N GLN A 152 -8.71 13.90 -2.91
CA GLN A 152 -8.66 15.30 -2.49
C GLN A 152 -8.01 16.19 -3.55
N ALA A 153 -6.85 15.80 -4.07
CA ALA A 153 -6.16 16.55 -5.12
C ALA A 153 -7.01 16.71 -6.38
N ARG A 154 -7.72 15.64 -6.81
CA ARG A 154 -8.66 15.71 -7.93
C ARG A 154 -9.84 16.64 -7.65
N ARG A 155 -10.41 16.58 -6.44
CA ARG A 155 -11.51 17.47 -6.04
C ARG A 155 -11.08 18.94 -6.06
N GLU A 156 -9.91 19.26 -5.50
CA GLU A 156 -9.36 20.61 -5.50
C GLU A 156 -9.16 21.14 -6.92
N LEU A 157 -8.61 20.32 -7.81
CA LEU A 157 -8.46 20.66 -9.22
C LEU A 157 -9.81 21.00 -9.87
N TRP A 158 -10.83 20.15 -9.68
CA TRP A 158 -12.16 20.39 -10.26
C TRP A 158 -12.86 21.60 -9.66
N MET A 159 -12.65 21.88 -8.37
CA MET A 159 -13.16 23.10 -7.74
C MET A 159 -12.53 24.36 -8.36
N GLN A 160 -11.22 24.34 -8.62
CA GLN A 160 -10.52 25.45 -9.28
C GLN A 160 -10.98 25.63 -10.73
N VAL A 161 -11.05 24.55 -11.51
CA VAL A 161 -11.51 24.58 -12.91
C VAL A 161 -12.95 25.06 -13.02
N GLY A 162 -13.85 24.52 -12.19
CA GLY A 162 -15.26 24.92 -12.16
C GLY A 162 -15.44 26.38 -11.74
N GLY A 163 -14.67 26.85 -10.75
CA GLY A 163 -14.63 28.26 -10.36
C GLY A 163 -14.19 29.17 -11.50
N ALA A 164 -13.05 28.86 -12.14
CA ALA A 164 -12.54 29.63 -13.28
C ALA A 164 -13.52 29.64 -14.46
N PHE A 165 -14.11 28.50 -14.80
CA PHE A 165 -15.11 28.39 -15.87
C PHE A 165 -16.35 29.24 -15.56
N SER A 166 -16.83 29.22 -14.31
CA SER A 166 -17.98 30.02 -13.88
C SER A 166 -17.71 31.52 -14.00
N VAL A 167 -16.52 31.98 -13.62
CA VAL A 167 -16.10 33.38 -13.78
C VAL A 167 -16.05 33.77 -15.26
N ILE A 168 -15.44 32.94 -16.12
CA ILE A 168 -15.36 33.19 -17.56
C ILE A 168 -16.76 33.25 -18.18
N LEU A 169 -17.65 32.31 -17.83
CA LEU A 169 -19.03 32.28 -18.32
C LEU A 169 -19.77 33.57 -17.92
N LEU A 170 -19.63 34.01 -16.67
CA LEU A 170 -20.21 35.27 -16.19
C LEU A 170 -19.67 36.48 -16.96
N CYS A 171 -18.35 36.56 -17.20
CA CYS A 171 -17.75 37.62 -17.99
C CYS A 171 -18.29 37.65 -19.43
N VAL A 172 -18.37 36.49 -20.09
CA VAL A 172 -18.92 36.37 -21.45
C VAL A 172 -20.39 36.79 -21.48
N MET A 173 -21.18 36.37 -20.50
CA MET A 173 -22.59 36.74 -20.38
C MET A 173 -22.77 38.26 -20.18
N LEU A 174 -21.96 38.88 -19.32
CA LEU A 174 -21.97 40.33 -19.12
C LEU A 174 -21.57 41.10 -20.39
N LEU A 175 -20.55 40.63 -21.11
CA LEU A 175 -20.15 41.20 -22.40
C LEU A 175 -21.25 41.09 -23.44
N TYR A 176 -21.92 39.93 -23.51
CA TYR A 176 -23.06 39.70 -24.40
C TYR A 176 -24.24 40.64 -24.10
N PHE A 177 -24.62 40.78 -22.83
CA PHE A 177 -25.68 41.71 -22.44
C PHE A 177 -25.31 43.17 -22.75
N ARG A 178 -24.05 43.54 -22.57
CA ARG A 178 -23.56 44.89 -22.90
C ARG A 178 -23.61 45.16 -24.40
N GLN A 179 -23.28 44.18 -25.25
CA GLN A 179 -23.32 44.33 -26.71
C GLN A 179 -24.75 44.34 -27.26
N THR A 180 -25.69 43.63 -26.63
CA THR A 180 -27.08 43.52 -27.09
C THR A 180 -28.00 44.63 -26.56
N GLY A 181 -27.48 45.59 -25.79
CA GLY A 181 -28.25 46.73 -25.25
C GLY A 181 -29.31 46.32 -24.24
N ARG A 182 -29.12 45.19 -23.55
CA ARG A 182 -30.05 44.62 -22.55
C ARG A 182 -29.60 44.83 -21.09
N LEU A 183 -28.63 45.71 -20.88
CA LEU A 183 -28.14 46.16 -19.57
C LEU A 183 -28.47 47.63 -19.36
#